data_AF-A0A653BBK6-F1
#
_entry.id   AF-A0A653BBK6-F1
#
_cell.length_a   1.000
_cell.length_b   1.000
_cell.length_c   1.000
_cell.angle_alpha   90.00
_cell.angle_beta   90.00
_cell.angle_gamma   90.00
#
_symmetry.space_group_name_H-M   'P 1'
#
loop_
_entity.id
_entity.type
_entity.pdbx_description
1 polymer ?
#
loop_
_entity_poly.entity_id
_entity_poly.type
_entity_poly.pdbx_seq_one_letter_code
_entity_poly.pdbx_strand_id
1 'polypeptide(L)'
;MAKYKVESFSSNTKDNGNGYLNIYVHCKLINSSGNPTFREYRVSPDDRHRELDVLDSLLASGFGYAVSTGAKVEISEYKERMYLLLTLPSESGSQHFQVTGERIK
;
A
#
# COMPACT_ATOMS: atom_id res chain seq x y z
N MET A 1 -13.09 -3.15 4.70
CA MET A 1 -11.99 -2.79 3.79
C MET A 1 -12.24 -3.50 2.47
N ALA A 2 -11.83 -2.92 1.33
CA ALA A 2 -12.04 -3.56 0.03
C ALA A 2 -10.93 -4.58 -0.24
N LYS A 3 -11.31 -5.78 -0.72
CA LYS A 3 -10.41 -6.90 -1.03
C LYS A 3 -9.98 -6.85 -2.49
N TYR A 4 -8.69 -7.03 -2.74
CA TYR A 4 -8.11 -7.01 -4.08
C TYR A 4 -7.16 -8.19 -4.29
N LYS A 5 -7.20 -8.79 -5.48
CA LYS A 5 -6.04 -9.55 -5.99
C LYS A 5 -5.03 -8.54 -6.52
N VAL A 6 -3.74 -8.77 -6.27
CA VAL A 6 -2.66 -7.92 -6.78
C VAL A 6 -2.10 -8.58 -8.05
N GLU A 7 -2.15 -7.87 -9.18
CA GLU A 7 -1.49 -8.32 -10.42
C GLU A 7 -0.06 -7.80 -10.52
N SER A 8 0.17 -6.55 -10.12
CA SER A 8 1.50 -5.96 -10.04
C SER A 8 1.56 -4.91 -8.95
N PHE A 9 2.77 -4.74 -8.42
CA PHE A 9 3.13 -3.76 -7.41
C PHE A 9 4.50 -3.18 -7.74
N SER A 10 4.66 -1.89 -7.53
CA SER A 10 5.97 -1.25 -7.39
C SER A 10 5.89 -0.12 -6.36
N SER A 11 7.02 0.17 -5.74
CA SER A 11 7.17 1.32 -4.87
C SER A 11 8.44 2.10 -5.22
N ASN A 12 8.43 3.39 -4.90
CA ASN A 12 9.61 4.25 -5.01
C ASN A 12 9.54 5.36 -3.97
N THR A 13 10.66 5.60 -3.27
CA THR A 13 10.81 6.73 -2.36
C THR A 13 11.36 7.94 -3.11
N LYS A 14 10.63 9.06 -3.07
CA LYS A 14 11.05 10.31 -3.69
C LYS A 14 10.53 11.52 -2.92
N ASP A 15 11.14 12.67 -3.18
CA ASP A 15 10.68 13.96 -2.66
C ASP A 15 9.26 14.26 -3.17
N ASN A 16 8.41 14.75 -2.26
CA ASN A 16 7.02 15.10 -2.55
C ASN A 16 6.84 16.47 -3.24
N GLY A 17 7.94 17.16 -3.56
CA GLY A 17 7.99 18.50 -4.12
C GLY A 17 8.23 19.61 -3.09
N ASN A 18 8.24 19.28 -1.79
CA ASN A 18 8.37 20.22 -0.68
C ASN A 18 9.57 19.92 0.24
N GLY A 19 10.52 19.09 -0.18
CA GLY A 19 11.69 18.73 0.65
C GLY A 19 11.45 17.53 1.58
N TYR A 20 10.33 16.83 1.45
CA TYR A 20 9.98 15.68 2.28
C TYR A 20 9.88 14.41 1.44
N LEU A 21 10.57 13.35 1.87
CA LEU A 21 10.52 12.04 1.23
C LEU A 21 9.21 11.32 1.56
N ASN A 22 8.60 10.75 0.52
CA ASN A 22 7.39 9.92 0.60
C ASN A 22 7.57 8.65 -0.24
N ILE A 23 6.85 7.59 0.12
CA ILE A 23 6.76 6.36 -0.67
C ILE A 23 5.59 6.48 -1.64
N TYR A 24 5.85 6.25 -2.91
CA TYR A 24 4.84 6.20 -3.96
C TYR A 24 4.59 4.75 -4.32
N VAL A 25 3.38 4.27 -4.06
CA VAL A 25 2.97 2.90 -4.29
C VAL A 25 2.09 2.85 -5.53
N HIS A 26 2.46 2.02 -6.50
CA HIS A 26 1.70 1.79 -7.72
C HIS A 26 1.22 0.34 -7.75
N CYS A 27 -0.10 0.15 -7.84
CA CYS A 27 -0.69 -1.18 -7.86
C CYS A 27 -1.63 -1.35 -9.07
N LYS A 28 -1.52 -2.50 -9.74
CA LYS A 28 -2.58 -3.03 -10.60
C LYS A 28 -3.33 -4.11 -9.82
N LEU A 29 -4.62 -3.87 -9.59
CA LEU A 29 -5.45 -4.67 -8.70
C LEU A 29 -6.67 -5.22 -9.45
N ILE A 30 -7.19 -6.37 -9.04
CA ILE A 30 -8.51 -6.87 -9.47
C ILE A 30 -9.46 -6.81 -8.29
N ASN A 31 -10.60 -6.14 -8.45
CA ASN A 31 -11.62 -6.04 -7.39
C ASN A 31 -12.48 -7.31 -7.28
N SER A 32 -13.41 -7.33 -6.32
CA SER A 32 -14.30 -8.48 -6.08
C SER A 32 -15.20 -8.84 -7.27
N SER A 33 -15.48 -7.90 -8.16
CA SER A 33 -16.25 -8.11 -9.39
C SER A 33 -15.40 -8.61 -10.57
N GLY A 34 -14.10 -8.85 -10.37
CA GLY A 34 -13.20 -9.27 -11.45
C GLY A 34 -12.69 -8.13 -12.33
N ASN A 35 -12.99 -6.87 -11.98
CA ASN A 35 -12.59 -5.71 -12.79
C ASN A 35 -11.20 -5.22 -12.39
N PRO A 36 -10.32 -4.93 -13.36
CA PRO A 36 -9.02 -4.32 -13.09
C PRO A 36 -9.19 -2.87 -12.63
N THR A 37 -8.38 -2.46 -11.66
CA THR A 37 -8.25 -1.08 -11.18
C THR A 37 -6.79 -0.78 -10.94
N PHE A 38 -6.36 0.39 -11.41
CA PHE A 38 -5.03 0.93 -11.10
C PHE A 38 -5.18 1.89 -9.92
N ARG A 39 -4.25 1.82 -8.98
CA ARG A 39 -4.20 2.75 -7.85
C ARG A 39 -2.79 3.23 -7.63
N GLU A 40 -2.67 4.52 -7.38
CA GLU A 40 -1.43 5.16 -6.95
C GLU A 40 -1.66 5.80 -5.60
N TYR A 41 -0.78 5.49 -4.65
CA TYR A 41 -0.80 6.06 -3.31
C TYR A 41 0.47 6.82 -3.03
N ARG A 42 0.32 7.92 -2.30
CA ARG A 42 1.42 8.63 -1.66
C ARG A 42 1.35 8.36 -0.17
N VAL A 43 2.38 7.72 0.38
CA VAL A 43 2.52 7.38 1.79
C VAL A 43 3.60 8.26 2.40
N SER A 44 3.29 8.89 3.51
CA SER A 44 4.20 9.82 4.22
C SER A 44 4.63 9.17 5.54
N PRO A 45 5.85 9.47 6.03
CA PRO A 45 6.25 9.00 7.35
C PRO A 45 5.40 9.68 8.42
N ASP A 46 5.12 8.97 9.50
CA ASP A 46 4.40 9.51 10.66
C ASP A 46 4.96 8.94 11.98
N ASP A 47 4.39 9.31 13.12
CA ASP A 47 4.87 8.85 14.43
C ASP A 47 4.79 7.32 14.63
N ARG A 48 3.96 6.60 13.85
CA ARG A 48 3.87 5.14 13.88
C ARG A 48 4.89 4.50 12.95
N HIS A 49 5.19 5.16 11.84
CA HIS A 49 6.09 4.68 10.79
C HIS A 49 7.05 5.81 10.37
N ARG A 50 8.02 6.12 11.23
CA ARG A 50 9.00 7.21 10.99
C ARG A 50 10.05 6.83 9.96
N GLU A 51 10.44 5.57 9.95
CA GLU A 51 11.50 5.04 9.08
C GLU A 51 10.90 4.58 7.74
N LEU A 52 11.09 5.38 6.70
CA LEU A 52 10.55 5.08 5.37
C LEU A 52 11.08 3.78 4.79
N ASP A 53 12.36 3.46 4.99
CA ASP A 53 12.97 2.24 4.45
C ASP A 53 12.33 0.98 5.05
N VAL A 54 11.98 1.02 6.33
CA VAL A 54 11.27 -0.06 7.03
C VAL A 54 9.84 -0.17 6.49
N LEU A 55 9.16 0.96 6.30
CA LEU A 55 7.80 0.99 5.77
C LEU A 55 7.75 0.50 4.31
N ASP A 56 8.69 0.89 3.47
CA ASP A 56 8.79 0.44 2.09
C ASP A 56 9.09 -1.06 2.01
N SER A 57 9.99 -1.56 2.86
CA SER A 57 10.27 -3.00 2.98
C SER A 57 9.03 -3.80 3.38
N LEU A 58 8.23 -3.29 4.33
CA LEU A 58 6.98 -3.90 4.77
C LEU A 58 5.95 -3.96 3.63
N LEU A 59 5.78 -2.85 2.90
CA LEU A 59 4.88 -2.78 1.75
C LEU A 59 5.34 -3.75 0.65
N ALA A 60 6.63 -3.71 0.29
CA ALA A 60 7.21 -4.56 -0.74
C ALA A 60 7.08 -6.05 -0.40
N SER A 61 7.31 -6.43 0.86
CA SER A 61 7.14 -7.80 1.32
C SER A 61 5.68 -8.26 1.19
N GLY A 62 4.73 -7.50 1.72
CA GLY A 62 3.33 -7.91 1.74
C GLY A 62 2.66 -7.91 0.37
N PHE A 63 2.89 -6.86 -0.45
CA PHE A 63 2.39 -6.83 -1.82
C PHE A 63 3.12 -7.84 -2.72
N GLY A 64 4.44 -8.02 -2.55
CA GLY A 64 5.20 -9.03 -3.27
C GLY A 64 4.71 -10.44 -2.99
N TYR A 65 4.40 -10.76 -1.73
CA TYR A 65 3.79 -12.03 -1.34
C TYR A 65 2.40 -12.22 -1.95
N ALA A 66 1.57 -11.16 -1.98
CA ALA A 66 0.27 -11.20 -2.63
C ALA A 66 0.37 -11.49 -4.14
N VAL A 67 1.35 -10.89 -4.82
CA VAL A 67 1.62 -11.13 -6.24
C VAL A 67 2.06 -12.58 -6.49
N SER A 68 2.99 -13.11 -5.69
CA SER A 68 3.55 -14.44 -5.91
C SER A 68 2.58 -15.58 -5.60
N THR A 69 1.72 -15.42 -4.60
CA THR A 69 0.80 -16.46 -4.14
C THR A 69 -0.63 -16.30 -4.67
N GLY A 70 -0.97 -15.13 -5.20
CA GLY A 70 -2.35 -14.77 -5.52
C GLY A 70 -3.22 -14.47 -4.29
N ALA A 71 -2.62 -14.37 -3.09
CA ALA A 71 -3.30 -13.91 -1.90
C ALA A 71 -3.87 -12.49 -2.10
N LYS A 72 -4.95 -12.19 -1.36
CA LYS A 72 -5.62 -10.89 -1.46
C LYS A 72 -5.05 -9.92 -0.44
N VAL A 73 -5.02 -8.65 -0.83
CA VAL A 73 -4.77 -7.51 0.08
C VAL A 73 -6.10 -6.84 0.40
N GLU A 74 -6.17 -6.21 1.57
CA GLU A 74 -7.26 -5.31 1.91
C GLU A 74 -6.76 -3.88 1.99
N ILE A 75 -7.47 -2.97 1.32
CA ILE A 75 -7.14 -1.55 1.33
C ILE A 75 -8.40 -0.77 1.67
N SER A 76 -8.28 0.18 2.59
CA SER A 76 -9.35 1.14 2.90
C SER A 76 -8.78 2.54 3.00
N GLU A 77 -9.39 3.45 2.25
CA GLU A 77 -8.97 4.85 2.16
C GLU A 77 -9.83 5.69 3.10
N TYR A 78 -9.20 6.42 4.00
CA TYR A 78 -9.87 7.36 4.90
C TYR A 78 -9.47 8.79 4.53
N LYS A 79 -10.13 9.31 3.50
CA LYS A 79 -9.76 10.57 2.83
C LYS A 79 -9.76 11.79 3.76
N GLU A 80 -10.69 11.84 4.71
CA GLU A 80 -10.82 12.95 5.66
C GLU A 80 -9.61 13.13 6.58
N ARG A 81 -8.85 12.05 6.81
CA ARG A 81 -7.67 12.06 7.70
C ARG A 81 -6.38 11.62 7.00
N MET A 82 -6.40 11.50 5.67
CA MET A 82 -5.26 11.04 4.87
C MET A 82 -4.64 9.75 5.43
N TYR A 83 -5.48 8.74 5.70
CA TYR A 83 -5.01 7.43 6.15
C TYR A 83 -5.34 6.34 5.14
N LEU A 84 -4.42 5.37 5.06
CA LEU A 84 -4.66 4.08 4.44
C LEU A 84 -4.62 3.02 5.55
N LEU A 85 -5.69 2.25 5.65
CA LEU A 85 -5.69 1.01 6.40
C LEU A 85 -5.33 -0.10 5.42
N LEU A 86 -4.34 -0.91 5.78
CA LEU A 86 -3.82 -2.00 4.96
C LEU A 86 -3.89 -3.31 5.73
N THR A 87 -4.31 -4.36 5.04
CA THR A 87 -4.09 -5.74 5.48
C THR A 87 -3.34 -6.46 4.39
N LEU A 88 -2.08 -6.80 4.67
CA LEU A 88 -1.19 -7.47 3.72
C LEU A 88 -0.95 -8.92 4.13
N PRO A 89 -0.93 -9.87 3.19
CA PRO A 89 -0.60 -11.25 3.48
C PRO A 89 0.92 -11.42 3.69
N SER A 90 1.29 -12.45 4.45
CA SER A 90 2.67 -12.89 4.67
C SER A 90 2.71 -14.40 4.87
N GLU A 91 3.90 -15.00 4.92
CA GLU A 91 4.06 -16.43 5.25
C GLU A 91 3.48 -16.79 6.63
N SER A 92 3.50 -15.84 7.58
CA SER A 92 2.98 -16.01 8.93
C SER A 92 1.49 -15.67 9.08
N GLY A 93 0.80 -15.37 7.98
CA GLY A 93 -0.63 -15.05 7.96
C GLY A 93 -0.91 -13.70 7.31
N SER A 94 -1.40 -12.74 8.09
CA SER A 94 -1.74 -11.41 7.58
C SER A 94 -1.40 -10.33 8.59
N GLN A 95 -0.84 -9.23 8.12
CA GLN A 95 -0.47 -8.08 8.94
C GLN A 95 -1.40 -6.92 8.64
N HIS A 96 -2.00 -6.37 9.70
CA HIS A 96 -2.86 -5.19 9.63
C HIS A 96 -2.14 -3.98 10.19
N PHE A 97 -2.14 -2.87 9.46
CA PHE A 97 -1.53 -1.63 9.91
C PHE A 97 -2.15 -0.41 9.24
N GLN A 98 -1.93 0.76 9.85
CA GLN A 98 -2.38 2.05 9.36
C GLN A 98 -1.17 2.89 8.98
N VAL A 99 -1.21 3.53 7.82
CA VAL A 99 -0.21 4.51 7.39
C VAL A 99 -0.86 5.85 7.10
N THR A 100 -0.11 6.93 7.29
CA THR A 100 -0.46 8.23 6.72
C THR A 100 -0.22 8.20 5.22
N GLY A 101 -1.30 8.36 4.45
CA GLY A 101 -1.23 8.32 3.01
C GLY A 101 -2.58 8.54 2.34
N GLU A 102 -2.51 8.82 1.04
CA GLU A 102 -3.68 9.11 0.23
C GLU A 102 -3.56 8.51 -1.16
N ARG A 103 -4.71 8.28 -1.79
CA ARG A 103 -4.76 7.92 -3.20
C ARG A 103 -4.60 9.17 -4.05
N ILE A 104 -3.62 9.16 -4.95
CA ILE A 104 -3.35 10.26 -5.89
C ILE A 104 -3.76 9.93 -7.33
N LYS A 105 -4.05 8.65 -7.64
CA LYS A 105 -4.62 8.22 -8.93
C LYS A 105 -5.47 6.96 -8.79
#